data_AF-A0A8C9ZCG1-F1
#
_entry.id   AF-A0A8C9ZCG1-F1
#
_cell.length_a   1.000
_cell.length_b   1.000
_cell.length_c   1.000
_cell.angle_alpha   90.00
_cell.angle_beta   90.00
_cell.angle_gamma   90.00
#
_symmetry.space_group_name_H-M   'P 1'
#
loop_
_entity.id
_entity.type
_entity.pdbx_description
1 polymer ?
#
loop_
_entity_poly.entity_id
_entity_poly.type
_entity_poly.pdbx_seq_one_letter_code
_entity_poly.pdbx_strand_id
1 'polypeptide(L)'
;MDLASKDSYIQKLASKVLSQRDQEPQKRPFAYFKGKNDTGPPKKKKKCKKKNFKEKGIDKKPATSKSQQKPSPSAAAQKGAATAKLKGSKTQSINGSTTQAPKGGNVESNFSTVDVLRKRLHEKIEESRGQGAPKNAASEAVQAKRAKRKLERERKKRKRKEFRMKKLAEESGQEQQPEIKQEAECVPAASKRNETAIVFNKVETVEEVYIDKVQKKKNKKQSMKGQITPLTGKNYKQLLSRVEARKAKLEQLREKDEGKAREMEEKMKWTNLLYKAEGIKIKDDEEMLRSSLKKKEKRRTQRKKQWNSRSETIIEKMQHRQDKRKKNIQKHKNVKMENKKNRARKKGRVLPEDLKKASV
;
A
#
# COMPACT_ATOMS: atom_id res chain seq x y z
N MET A 1 26.21 -35.17 -25.87
CA MET A 1 25.87 -35.22 -24.42
C MET A 1 26.44 -36.48 -23.86
N ASP A 2 27.46 -36.35 -23.04
CA ASP A 2 28.29 -37.44 -22.53
C ASP A 2 27.51 -38.38 -21.62
N LEU A 3 27.79 -39.69 -21.67
CA LEU A 3 27.05 -40.73 -20.93
C LEU A 3 27.17 -40.54 -19.41
N ALA A 4 28.36 -40.17 -18.94
CA ALA A 4 28.63 -39.86 -17.54
C ALA A 4 27.77 -38.70 -17.01
N SER A 5 27.46 -37.72 -17.86
CA SER A 5 26.61 -36.58 -17.48
C SER A 5 25.15 -36.99 -17.32
N LYS A 6 24.68 -37.94 -18.13
CA LYS A 6 23.31 -38.49 -18.02
C LYS A 6 23.17 -39.34 -16.77
N ASP A 7 24.17 -40.17 -16.46
CA ASP A 7 24.16 -40.99 -15.24
C ASP A 7 24.22 -40.14 -13.96
N SER A 8 25.07 -39.11 -13.92
CA SER A 8 25.09 -38.18 -12.79
C SER A 8 23.75 -37.48 -12.60
N TYR A 9 23.07 -37.13 -13.69
CA TYR A 9 21.74 -36.53 -13.64
C TYR A 9 20.69 -37.51 -13.09
N ILE A 10 20.70 -38.77 -13.56
CA ILE A 10 19.77 -39.81 -13.13
C ILE A 10 19.98 -40.15 -11.64
N GLN A 11 21.23 -40.29 -11.19
CA GLN A 11 21.55 -40.52 -9.77
C GLN A 11 21.11 -39.37 -8.86
N LYS A 12 21.29 -38.12 -9.31
CA LYS A 12 20.77 -36.93 -8.60
C LYS A 12 19.24 -36.90 -8.56
N LEU A 13 18.58 -37.38 -9.61
CA LEU A 13 17.12 -37.45 -9.65
C LEU A 13 16.60 -38.56 -8.71
N ALA A 14 17.23 -39.72 -8.71
CA ALA A 14 16.87 -40.86 -7.86
C ALA A 14 17.03 -40.51 -6.36
N SER A 15 18.15 -39.92 -5.96
CA SER A 15 18.38 -39.46 -4.58
C SER A 15 17.36 -38.42 -4.12
N LYS A 16 16.90 -37.54 -5.03
CA LYS A 16 15.87 -36.53 -4.72
C LYS A 16 14.49 -37.16 -4.47
N VAL A 17 14.14 -38.19 -5.23
CA VAL A 17 12.84 -38.87 -5.14
C VAL A 17 12.78 -39.80 -3.93
N LEU A 18 13.87 -40.53 -3.64
CA LEU A 18 13.97 -41.37 -2.44
C LEU A 18 13.88 -40.54 -1.16
N SER A 19 14.63 -39.43 -1.08
CA SER A 19 14.57 -38.51 0.07
C SER A 19 13.19 -37.84 0.27
N GLN A 20 12.38 -37.70 -0.77
CA GLN A 20 11.00 -37.21 -0.64
C GLN A 20 10.03 -38.28 -0.11
N ARG A 21 10.34 -39.56 -0.29
CA ARG A 21 9.49 -40.68 0.15
C ARG A 21 9.67 -40.98 1.63
N ASP A 22 10.89 -40.80 2.15
CA ASP A 22 11.24 -41.01 3.57
C ASP A 22 10.90 -39.79 4.46
N GLN A 23 10.47 -38.67 3.86
CA GLN A 23 9.81 -37.62 4.63
C GLN A 23 8.39 -38.06 4.95
N GLU A 24 8.26 -38.85 6.02
CA GLU A 24 6.98 -39.14 6.63
C GLU A 24 6.21 -37.81 6.80
N PRO A 25 4.97 -37.71 6.28
CA PRO A 25 4.22 -36.47 6.33
C PRO A 25 4.05 -36.10 7.80
N GLN A 26 4.79 -35.08 8.24
CA GLN A 26 4.67 -34.47 9.57
C GLN A 26 3.20 -34.42 9.93
N LYS A 27 2.78 -35.23 10.92
CA LYS A 27 1.39 -35.34 11.38
C LYS A 27 0.96 -33.98 11.91
N ARG A 28 0.48 -33.12 11.02
CA ARG A 28 -0.19 -31.89 11.40
C ARG A 28 -1.55 -32.32 11.94
N PRO A 29 -1.90 -31.99 13.19
CA PRO A 29 -3.23 -32.30 13.69
C PRO A 29 -4.26 -31.66 12.77
N PHE A 30 -5.21 -32.47 12.30
CA PHE A 30 -6.34 -32.02 11.50
C PHE A 30 -7.17 -31.04 12.34
N ALA A 31 -7.09 -29.75 12.02
CA ALA A 31 -7.83 -28.72 12.72
C ALA A 31 -9.25 -28.63 12.16
N TYR A 32 -10.24 -29.03 12.95
CA TYR A 32 -11.65 -28.72 12.67
C TYR A 32 -11.85 -27.21 12.62
N PHE A 33 -12.42 -26.71 11.52
CA PHE A 33 -12.88 -25.33 11.41
C PHE A 33 -14.11 -25.16 12.33
N LYS A 34 -13.89 -24.80 13.59
CA LYS A 34 -14.97 -24.36 14.48
C LYS A 34 -15.28 -22.89 14.18
N GLY A 35 -16.52 -22.66 13.73
CA GLY A 35 -17.12 -21.34 13.64
C GLY A 35 -16.98 -20.59 14.96
N LYS A 36 -16.74 -19.29 14.85
CA LYS A 36 -16.47 -18.38 15.97
C LYS A 36 -17.63 -18.40 16.96
N ASN A 37 -17.35 -18.77 18.21
CA ASN A 37 -18.10 -18.28 19.36
C ASN A 37 -17.14 -17.45 20.24
N ASP A 38 -17.64 -16.30 20.66
CA ASP A 38 -16.99 -15.32 21.54
C ASP A 38 -16.54 -15.93 22.85
N THR A 39 -15.26 -15.74 23.24
CA THR A 39 -14.82 -15.44 24.63
C THR A 39 -13.29 -15.32 24.74
N GLY A 40 -12.80 -14.14 25.17
CA GLY A 40 -11.53 -13.97 25.90
C GLY A 40 -10.19 -13.95 25.11
N PRO A 41 -9.24 -13.06 25.43
CA PRO A 41 -7.94 -12.99 24.73
C PRO A 41 -6.84 -13.85 25.41
N PRO A 42 -6.13 -14.73 24.66
CA PRO A 42 -4.98 -15.43 25.22
C PRO A 42 -3.65 -14.67 25.03
N LYS A 43 -2.75 -14.85 26.01
CA LYS A 43 -1.46 -14.18 26.20
C LYS A 43 -0.29 -14.90 25.51
N LYS A 44 0.67 -14.08 25.01
CA LYS A 44 2.14 -14.27 24.86
C LYS A 44 2.70 -15.41 23.97
N LYS A 45 3.67 -15.07 23.11
CA LYS A 45 5.12 -15.42 23.22
C LYS A 45 5.95 -14.77 22.09
N LYS A 46 7.04 -14.09 22.46
CA LYS A 46 8.09 -13.56 21.55
C LYS A 46 9.11 -14.67 21.28
N LYS A 47 9.51 -14.87 20.02
CA LYS A 47 10.62 -15.75 19.63
C LYS A 47 11.71 -14.93 18.93
N CYS A 48 12.94 -15.03 19.43
CA CYS A 48 14.14 -14.36 18.94
C CYS A 48 14.59 -14.91 17.57
N LYS A 49 15.14 -14.05 16.70
CA LYS A 49 15.79 -14.44 15.44
C LYS A 49 17.30 -14.23 15.54
N LYS A 50 18.07 -15.31 15.35
CA LYS A 50 19.51 -15.30 15.05
C LYS A 50 19.72 -14.75 13.62
N LYS A 51 20.75 -13.92 13.43
CA LYS A 51 21.27 -13.48 12.12
C LYS A 51 22.59 -14.21 11.85
N ASN A 52 22.76 -14.74 10.65
CA ASN A 52 24.05 -15.21 10.15
C ASN A 52 24.67 -14.13 9.26
N PHE A 53 25.96 -13.87 9.51
CA PHE A 53 26.89 -13.09 8.68
C PHE A 53 27.27 -13.88 7.42
N LYS A 54 27.49 -13.19 6.29
CA LYS A 54 28.22 -13.73 5.14
C LYS A 54 29.11 -12.63 4.56
N GLU A 55 30.37 -13.01 4.37
CA GLU A 55 31.54 -12.23 3.99
C GLU A 55 31.47 -11.55 2.62
N LYS A 56 32.35 -10.55 2.50
CA LYS A 56 32.68 -9.73 1.34
C LYS A 56 33.42 -10.54 0.27
N GLY A 57 33.20 -10.16 -0.99
CA GLY A 57 34.14 -10.34 -2.09
C GLY A 57 34.21 -9.00 -2.84
N ILE A 58 35.36 -8.35 -2.75
CA ILE A 58 35.72 -7.11 -3.44
C ILE A 58 36.50 -7.53 -4.69
N ASP A 59 36.18 -6.95 -5.85
CA ASP A 59 37.18 -6.68 -6.88
C ASP A 59 36.88 -5.36 -7.59
N LYS A 60 37.92 -4.54 -7.69
CA LYS A 60 37.92 -3.16 -8.19
C LYS A 60 38.56 -3.09 -9.59
N LYS A 61 38.23 -1.99 -10.26
CA LYS A 61 38.95 -1.21 -11.30
C LYS A 61 38.73 -1.58 -12.79
N PRO A 62 39.00 -0.64 -13.74
CA PRO A 62 38.96 0.83 -13.64
C PRO A 62 38.26 1.52 -14.83
N ALA A 63 38.15 2.84 -14.69
CA ALA A 63 37.57 3.82 -15.59
C ALA A 63 38.39 4.09 -16.87
N THR A 64 37.70 4.58 -17.89
CA THR A 64 38.17 5.55 -18.91
C THR A 64 36.92 6.32 -19.40
N SER A 65 36.93 7.53 -19.94
CA SER A 65 37.72 8.76 -19.81
C SER A 65 37.01 9.78 -20.72
N LYS A 66 37.18 11.09 -20.45
CA LYS A 66 37.02 12.23 -21.38
C LYS A 66 35.60 12.57 -21.91
N SER A 67 35.25 13.82 -22.22
CA SER A 67 35.75 15.17 -21.93
C SER A 67 34.79 16.17 -22.62
N GLN A 68 34.93 17.46 -22.28
CA GLN A 68 34.50 18.65 -23.05
C GLN A 68 33.02 19.07 -22.98
N GLN A 69 32.65 20.34 -23.12
CA GLN A 69 33.12 21.66 -22.62
C GLN A 69 32.10 22.66 -23.22
N LYS A 70 31.44 23.47 -22.36
CA LYS A 70 30.89 24.85 -22.59
C LYS A 70 29.97 25.16 -23.82
N PRO A 71 29.34 26.35 -23.94
CA PRO A 71 28.71 27.22 -22.94
C PRO A 71 27.25 27.62 -23.30
N SER A 72 26.64 28.42 -22.43
CA SER A 72 25.34 29.12 -22.51
C SER A 72 25.20 30.10 -23.71
N PRO A 73 24.00 30.63 -24.05
CA PRO A 73 23.50 31.83 -23.37
C PRO A 73 21.96 31.97 -23.21
N SER A 74 21.61 33.08 -22.54
CA SER A 74 20.36 33.65 -22.01
C SER A 74 19.16 33.85 -22.95
N ALA A 75 17.96 33.89 -22.34
CA ALA A 75 16.94 34.97 -22.41
C ALA A 75 15.72 34.51 -21.58
N ALA A 76 15.35 35.13 -20.44
CA ALA A 76 14.70 36.43 -20.24
C ALA A 76 13.23 36.49 -20.73
N ALA A 77 12.38 37.13 -19.91
CA ALA A 77 10.94 37.40 -20.01
C ALA A 77 9.98 36.27 -19.55
N GLN A 78 9.37 36.31 -18.36
CA GLN A 78 8.41 37.25 -17.75
C GLN A 78 6.94 37.01 -18.12
N LYS A 79 6.13 36.88 -17.06
CA LYS A 79 4.67 37.18 -16.91
C LYS A 79 3.71 36.24 -17.68
N GLY A 80 2.53 35.91 -17.17
CA GLY A 80 1.81 36.32 -15.98
C GLY A 80 0.63 35.37 -15.75
N ALA A 81 0.20 35.31 -14.50
CA ALA A 81 -1.00 34.62 -14.06
C ALA A 81 -2.25 35.38 -14.50
N ALA A 82 -3.37 34.67 -14.66
CA ALA A 82 -4.56 34.83 -13.81
C ALA A 82 -5.86 34.39 -14.54
N THR A 83 -6.71 33.69 -13.76
CA THR A 83 -8.19 33.74 -13.78
C THR A 83 -8.94 33.20 -15.02
N ALA A 84 -10.16 32.68 -14.96
CA ALA A 84 -11.03 32.19 -13.90
C ALA A 84 -12.22 31.49 -14.61
N LYS A 85 -12.65 30.34 -14.08
CA LYS A 85 -14.05 29.90 -13.86
C LYS A 85 -15.18 30.42 -14.80
N LEU A 86 -15.96 29.50 -15.38
CA LEU A 86 -17.36 29.12 -15.03
C LEU A 86 -17.93 28.18 -16.12
N LYS A 87 -18.45 27.00 -15.74
CA LYS A 87 -19.88 26.56 -15.82
C LYS A 87 -20.53 26.88 -17.17
N GLY A 88 -21.11 25.97 -17.95
CA GLY A 88 -21.73 24.67 -17.65
C GLY A 88 -23.21 24.74 -18.05
N SER A 89 -23.64 24.00 -19.08
CA SER A 89 -25.06 23.69 -19.31
C SER A 89 -25.24 22.44 -20.17
N LYS A 90 -26.00 21.51 -19.62
CA LYS A 90 -26.80 20.46 -20.27
C LYS A 90 -27.96 21.21 -20.99
N THR A 91 -28.55 20.81 -22.12
CA THR A 91 -29.39 19.62 -22.34
C THR A 91 -29.92 19.66 -23.80
N GLN A 92 -30.33 18.50 -24.32
CA GLN A 92 -31.44 18.24 -25.27
C GLN A 92 -31.32 18.60 -26.77
N SER A 93 -31.15 17.53 -27.57
CA SER A 93 -32.16 16.95 -28.47
C SER A 93 -33.26 17.88 -29.02
N ILE A 94 -33.24 18.11 -30.33
CA ILE A 94 -34.42 18.24 -31.19
C ILE A 94 -34.14 17.63 -32.56
N ASN A 95 -35.09 16.83 -33.05
CA ASN A 95 -35.20 16.37 -34.42
C ASN A 95 -36.02 17.40 -35.23
N GLY A 96 -35.68 17.52 -36.52
CA GLY A 96 -36.66 17.81 -37.57
C GLY A 96 -36.46 19.12 -38.35
N SER A 97 -36.01 19.01 -39.61
CA SER A 97 -36.64 19.71 -40.73
C SER A 97 -36.18 19.16 -42.09
N THR A 98 -37.14 18.50 -42.72
CA THR A 98 -37.48 18.30 -44.13
C THR A 98 -36.75 19.10 -45.23
N THR A 99 -36.71 18.42 -46.40
CA THR A 99 -36.71 18.88 -47.82
C THR A 99 -35.38 19.28 -48.47
N GLN A 100 -34.99 18.52 -49.51
CA GLN A 100 -35.33 18.87 -50.90
C GLN A 100 -35.05 17.68 -51.84
N ALA A 101 -36.02 17.38 -52.69
CA ALA A 101 -35.84 16.56 -53.89
C ALA A 101 -35.56 17.49 -55.08
N PRO A 102 -34.67 17.12 -56.02
CA PRO A 102 -34.73 17.62 -57.37
C PRO A 102 -35.26 16.56 -58.34
N LYS A 103 -36.03 17.07 -59.30
CA LYS A 103 -36.69 16.37 -60.40
C LYS A 103 -35.70 15.67 -61.32
N GLY A 104 -36.22 14.65 -62.02
CA GLY A 104 -35.47 13.77 -62.91
C GLY A 104 -34.80 14.43 -64.10
N GLY A 105 -33.65 13.86 -64.44
CA GLY A 105 -32.99 13.90 -65.74
C GLY A 105 -32.31 12.55 -65.92
N ASN A 106 -32.78 11.75 -66.88
CA ASN A 106 -32.20 10.47 -67.26
C ASN A 106 -30.83 10.73 -67.93
N VAL A 107 -29.74 10.45 -67.22
CA VAL A 107 -28.44 10.13 -67.82
C VAL A 107 -27.96 8.85 -67.17
N GLU A 108 -27.68 7.90 -68.04
CA GLU A 108 -27.49 6.49 -67.78
C GLU A 108 -26.34 6.20 -66.80
N SER A 109 -26.69 5.44 -65.75
CA SER A 109 -25.93 4.35 -65.17
C SER A 109 -24.41 4.34 -65.37
N ASN A 110 -23.69 4.70 -64.30
CA ASN A 110 -22.53 3.94 -63.82
C ASN A 110 -22.36 4.14 -62.30
N PHE A 111 -23.43 3.98 -61.53
CA PHE A 111 -23.26 3.76 -60.09
C PHE A 111 -22.89 2.29 -59.90
N SER A 112 -21.64 1.96 -60.23
CA SER A 112 -21.16 0.59 -60.14
C SER A 112 -21.19 0.15 -58.67
N THR A 113 -21.66 -1.06 -58.41
CA THR A 113 -21.49 -1.72 -57.11
C THR A 113 -20.03 -1.70 -56.64
N VAL A 114 -19.09 -1.64 -57.59
CA VAL A 114 -17.67 -1.45 -57.36
C VAL A 114 -17.36 -0.09 -56.72
N ASP A 115 -18.03 0.99 -57.12
CA ASP A 115 -17.78 2.33 -56.55
C ASP A 115 -18.36 2.46 -55.14
N VAL A 116 -19.50 1.82 -54.88
CA VAL A 116 -20.04 1.70 -53.52
C VAL A 116 -19.09 0.89 -52.64
N LEU A 117 -18.51 -0.20 -53.17
CA LEU A 117 -17.52 -1.00 -52.46
C LEU A 117 -16.20 -0.25 -52.24
N ARG A 118 -15.72 0.51 -53.22
CA ARG A 118 -14.52 1.37 -53.10
C ARG A 118 -14.73 2.45 -52.05
N LYS A 119 -15.90 3.10 -52.03
CA LYS A 119 -16.28 4.08 -50.99
C LYS A 119 -16.32 3.43 -49.61
N ARG A 120 -16.98 2.28 -49.48
CA ARG A 120 -17.06 1.53 -48.22
C ARG A 120 -15.69 0.99 -47.77
N LEU A 121 -14.81 0.62 -48.69
CA LEU A 121 -13.44 0.19 -48.41
C LEU A 121 -12.60 1.37 -47.93
N HIS A 122 -12.69 2.54 -48.59
CA HIS A 122 -12.00 3.75 -48.15
C HIS A 122 -12.46 4.19 -46.76
N GLU A 123 -13.77 4.15 -46.50
CA GLU A 123 -14.36 4.40 -45.19
C GLU A 123 -13.82 3.40 -44.14
N LYS A 124 -13.77 2.10 -44.47
CA LYS A 124 -13.21 1.06 -43.59
C LYS A 124 -11.72 1.23 -43.31
N ILE A 125 -10.94 1.63 -44.32
CA ILE A 125 -9.52 1.93 -44.19
C ILE A 125 -9.32 3.17 -43.32
N GLU A 126 -10.16 4.18 -43.44
CA GLU A 126 -10.06 5.42 -42.68
C GLU A 126 -10.46 5.23 -41.20
N GLU A 127 -11.52 4.47 -40.95
CA GLU A 127 -11.93 4.00 -39.62
C GLU A 127 -10.84 3.17 -38.94
N SER A 128 -10.22 2.23 -39.67
CA SER A 128 -9.16 1.36 -39.11
C SER A 128 -7.84 2.10 -38.92
N ARG A 129 -7.57 3.15 -39.70
CA ARG A 129 -6.43 4.05 -39.47
C ARG A 129 -6.53 4.87 -38.17
N GLY A 130 -7.69 4.93 -37.51
CA GLY A 130 -7.86 5.50 -36.16
C GLY A 130 -7.44 4.57 -35.01
N GLN A 131 -7.21 3.28 -35.30
CA GLN A 131 -6.78 2.26 -34.32
C GLN A 131 -5.25 2.06 -34.30
N GLY A 132 -4.52 2.72 -35.21
CA GLY A 132 -3.05 2.75 -35.25
C GLY A 132 -2.43 3.93 -34.50
N ALA A 133 -1.10 3.95 -34.41
CA ALA A 133 -0.34 5.06 -33.80
C ALA A 133 -0.83 6.44 -34.30
N PRO A 134 -0.85 7.47 -33.44
CA PRO A 134 -1.54 8.73 -33.75
C PRO A 134 -1.02 9.34 -35.06
N LYS A 135 -1.93 9.58 -36.01
CA LYS A 135 -1.66 10.07 -37.38
C LYS A 135 -0.78 11.33 -37.42
N ASN A 136 -0.73 12.11 -36.34
CA ASN A 136 0.08 13.32 -36.27
C ASN A 136 1.11 13.20 -35.15
N ALA A 137 2.21 12.47 -35.39
CA ALA A 137 3.37 12.47 -34.50
C ALA A 137 3.96 13.88 -34.28
N ALA A 138 3.71 14.79 -35.24
CA ALA A 138 4.05 16.20 -35.18
C ALA A 138 2.98 17.08 -34.52
N SER A 139 1.78 16.57 -34.19
CA SER A 139 0.76 17.36 -33.50
C SER A 139 1.29 17.82 -32.14
N GLU A 140 1.15 19.12 -31.87
CA GLU A 140 1.63 19.79 -30.67
C GLU A 140 1.17 19.08 -29.39
N ALA A 141 -0.06 18.56 -29.37
CA ALA A 141 -0.59 17.80 -28.23
C ALA A 141 0.17 16.48 -27.97
N VAL A 142 0.61 15.79 -29.01
CA VAL A 142 1.38 14.54 -28.91
C VAL A 142 2.83 14.84 -28.51
N GLN A 143 3.42 15.91 -29.05
CA GLN A 143 4.75 16.38 -28.69
C GLN A 143 4.81 16.84 -27.22
N ALA A 144 3.83 17.63 -26.78
CA ALA A 144 3.71 18.06 -25.38
C ALA A 144 3.58 16.88 -24.42
N LYS A 145 2.83 15.82 -24.80
CA LYS A 145 2.71 14.59 -24.01
C LYS A 145 4.03 13.82 -23.94
N ARG A 146 4.81 13.82 -25.04
CA ARG A 146 6.14 13.19 -25.10
C ARG A 146 7.18 13.97 -24.28
N ALA A 147 7.16 15.30 -24.35
CA ALA A 147 7.98 16.18 -23.53
C ALA A 147 7.70 16.01 -22.04
N LYS A 148 6.41 15.99 -21.63
CA LYS A 148 6.00 15.70 -20.25
C LYS A 148 6.51 14.34 -19.77
N ARG A 149 6.40 13.29 -20.58
CA ARG A 149 6.95 11.95 -20.26
C ARG A 149 8.48 11.95 -20.14
N LYS A 150 9.18 12.74 -20.96
CA LYS A 150 10.65 12.88 -20.90
C LYS A 150 11.07 13.56 -19.59
N LEU A 151 10.45 14.69 -19.25
CA LEU A 151 10.68 15.41 -17.99
C LEU A 151 10.35 14.56 -16.76
N GLU A 152 9.27 13.80 -16.79
CA GLU A 152 8.90 12.89 -15.69
C GLU A 152 9.95 11.78 -15.48
N ARG A 153 10.46 11.20 -16.58
CA ARG A 153 11.54 10.20 -16.54
C ARG A 153 12.82 10.80 -15.98
N GLU A 154 13.18 12.02 -16.38
CA GLU A 154 14.35 12.71 -15.82
C GLU A 154 14.19 13.00 -14.33
N ARG A 155 13.02 13.46 -13.88
CA ARG A 155 12.73 13.65 -12.46
C ARG A 155 12.90 12.35 -11.67
N LYS A 156 12.39 11.24 -12.20
CA LYS A 156 12.57 9.91 -11.58
C LYS A 156 14.03 9.47 -11.54
N LYS A 157 14.79 9.72 -12.60
CA LYS A 157 16.24 9.44 -12.65
C LYS A 157 17.01 10.30 -11.64
N ARG A 158 16.72 11.60 -11.52
CA ARG A 158 17.34 12.51 -10.54
C ARG A 158 17.08 12.03 -9.11
N LYS A 159 15.82 11.76 -8.77
CA LYS A 159 15.46 11.19 -7.46
C LYS A 159 16.18 9.88 -7.17
N ARG A 160 16.29 8.97 -8.15
CA ARG A 160 17.01 7.70 -7.96
C ARG A 160 18.51 7.91 -7.73
N LYS A 161 19.12 8.89 -8.40
CA LYS A 161 20.51 9.29 -8.18
C LYS A 161 20.70 9.93 -6.79
N GLU A 162 19.84 10.85 -6.40
CA GLU A 162 19.84 11.48 -5.06
C GLU A 162 19.70 10.43 -3.95
N PHE A 163 18.77 9.48 -4.09
CA PHE A 163 18.63 8.37 -3.14
C PHE A 163 19.88 7.49 -3.08
N ARG A 164 20.56 7.26 -4.21
CA ARG A 164 21.80 6.46 -4.25
C ARG A 164 22.96 7.23 -3.62
N MET A 165 23.08 8.53 -3.88
CA MET A 165 24.09 9.39 -3.24
C MET A 165 23.86 9.53 -1.75
N LYS A 166 22.60 9.67 -1.31
CA LYS A 166 22.25 9.71 0.11
C LYS A 166 22.61 8.41 0.83
N LYS A 167 22.35 7.26 0.19
CA LYS A 167 22.77 5.96 0.72
C LYS A 167 24.29 5.81 0.80
N LEU A 168 25.00 6.21 -0.25
CA LEU A 168 26.47 6.17 -0.26
C LEU A 168 27.07 7.11 0.79
N ALA A 169 26.47 8.29 1.00
CA ALA A 169 26.90 9.24 2.04
C ALA A 169 26.59 8.74 3.46
N GLU A 170 25.48 8.02 3.64
CA GLU A 170 25.11 7.38 4.91
C GLU A 170 26.02 6.17 5.21
N GLU A 171 26.42 5.42 4.18
CA GLU A 171 27.40 4.33 4.28
C GLU A 171 28.82 4.87 4.54
N SER A 172 29.25 5.97 3.91
CA SER A 172 30.56 6.59 4.16
C SER A 172 30.61 7.37 5.48
N GLY A 173 29.48 7.92 5.94
CA GLY A 173 29.37 8.58 7.25
C GLY A 173 29.38 7.61 8.42
N GLN A 174 29.17 6.30 8.18
CA GLN A 174 29.36 5.25 9.18
C GLN A 174 30.80 4.73 9.25
N GLU A 175 31.68 5.08 8.30
CA GLU A 175 33.06 4.58 8.21
C GLU A 175 34.11 5.57 8.75
N GLN A 176 33.70 6.74 9.26
CA GLN A 176 34.58 7.69 9.95
C GLN A 176 34.19 7.82 11.43
N GLN A 177 34.62 6.85 12.23
CA GLN A 177 35.06 7.11 13.60
C GLN A 177 36.57 7.46 13.55
N PRO A 178 37.04 8.44 14.34
CA PRO A 178 38.41 8.91 14.26
C PRO A 178 39.39 7.93 14.93
N GLU A 179 40.40 7.48 14.18
CA GLU A 179 41.62 6.86 14.74
C GLU A 179 42.43 7.93 15.48
N ILE A 180 42.50 7.82 16.80
CA ILE A 180 43.45 8.56 17.64
C ILE A 180 44.75 7.76 17.68
N LYS A 181 45.81 8.34 17.12
CA LYS A 181 47.19 7.88 17.22
C LYS A 181 47.68 7.99 18.67
N GLN A 182 48.36 6.95 19.14
CA GLN A 182 49.10 6.92 20.40
C GLN A 182 50.53 7.41 20.17
N GLU A 183 51.06 8.27 21.04
CA GLU A 183 52.48 8.30 21.39
C GLU A 183 52.73 9.02 22.74
N ALA A 184 53.48 8.30 23.59
CA ALA A 184 54.38 8.68 24.70
C ALA A 184 53.97 9.53 25.93
N GLU A 185 54.11 8.87 27.09
CA GLU A 185 54.60 9.26 28.44
C GLU A 185 54.30 10.61 29.11
N CYS A 186 53.70 10.56 30.32
CA CYS A 186 54.29 11.09 31.57
C CYS A 186 53.52 10.58 32.82
N VAL A 187 54.23 10.37 33.93
CA VAL A 187 53.76 9.83 35.23
C VAL A 187 53.12 10.95 36.12
N PRO A 188 52.68 10.69 37.39
CA PRO A 188 51.31 10.49 37.84
C PRO A 188 50.70 11.70 38.58
N ALA A 189 49.37 11.90 38.51
CA ALA A 189 48.68 12.74 39.48
C ALA A 189 47.23 12.28 39.72
N ALA A 190 46.88 12.19 40.99
CA ALA A 190 45.58 11.76 41.51
C ALA A 190 44.42 12.58 40.91
N SER A 191 43.48 11.91 40.24
CA SER A 191 42.15 12.48 40.05
C SER A 191 41.05 11.42 40.20
N LYS A 192 40.13 11.78 41.09
CA LYS A 192 38.77 11.27 41.32
C LYS A 192 38.29 10.31 40.23
N ARG A 193 38.28 9.01 40.56
CA ARG A 193 37.74 7.96 39.70
C ARG A 193 36.25 8.23 39.47
N ASN A 194 35.89 8.33 38.21
CA ASN A 194 34.53 8.41 37.70
C ASN A 194 33.66 7.29 38.29
N GLU A 195 32.57 7.65 38.98
CA GLU A 195 31.52 6.71 39.47
C GLU A 195 30.78 6.00 38.31
N THR A 196 31.11 6.34 37.06
CA THR A 196 30.47 5.80 35.85
C THR A 196 31.36 4.82 35.09
N ALA A 197 32.56 4.50 35.58
CA ALA A 197 33.40 3.48 34.99
C ALA A 197 32.91 2.10 35.43
N ILE A 198 32.06 1.46 34.60
CA ILE A 198 31.67 0.07 34.79
C ILE A 198 32.93 -0.80 34.68
N VAL A 199 33.49 -1.18 35.83
CA VAL A 199 34.59 -2.14 35.92
C VAL A 199 34.02 -3.52 35.62
N PHE A 200 34.45 -4.13 34.51
CA PHE A 200 33.93 -5.38 33.96
C PHE A 200 34.05 -6.62 34.89
N ASN A 201 34.64 -6.49 36.07
CA ASN A 201 34.83 -7.60 37.02
C ASN A 201 34.36 -7.31 38.45
N LYS A 202 33.78 -6.13 38.72
CA LYS A 202 33.09 -5.83 39.98
C LYS A 202 31.62 -5.68 39.69
N VAL A 203 30.84 -6.70 40.05
CA VAL A 203 29.38 -6.56 40.15
C VAL A 203 29.11 -5.81 41.44
N GLU A 204 29.30 -4.49 41.40
CA GLU A 204 28.59 -3.62 42.33
C GLU A 204 27.13 -3.68 41.89
N THR A 205 26.32 -4.42 42.65
CA THR A 205 24.88 -4.26 42.57
C THR A 205 24.60 -2.84 43.02
N VAL A 206 24.62 -1.89 42.07
CA VAL A 206 23.86 -0.66 42.22
C VAL A 206 22.51 -1.14 42.68
N GLU A 207 22.13 -0.72 43.89
CA GLU A 207 20.88 -1.05 44.54
C GLU A 207 19.76 -0.38 43.73
N GLU A 208 19.54 -0.82 42.49
CA GLU A 208 18.24 -0.74 41.84
C GLU A 208 17.36 -1.68 42.66
N VAL A 209 16.97 -1.20 43.84
CA VAL A 209 15.92 -1.74 44.68
C VAL A 209 14.83 -2.16 43.71
N TYR A 210 14.53 -3.46 43.66
CA TYR A 210 13.42 -3.97 42.89
C TYR A 210 12.16 -3.29 43.44
N ILE A 211 11.78 -2.15 42.84
CA ILE A 211 10.66 -1.34 43.31
C ILE A 211 9.43 -2.19 43.08
N ASP A 212 8.91 -2.72 44.17
CA ASP A 212 7.80 -3.62 44.14
C ASP A 212 6.58 -2.91 43.52
N LYS A 213 5.68 -3.65 42.86
CA LYS A 213 4.56 -3.03 42.11
C LYS A 213 3.72 -2.08 42.99
N VAL A 214 3.67 -2.36 44.29
CA VAL A 214 3.01 -1.54 45.31
C VAL A 214 3.75 -0.23 45.54
N GLN A 215 5.07 -0.27 45.71
CA GLN A 215 5.90 0.93 45.88
C GLN A 215 5.85 1.82 44.63
N LYS A 216 5.88 1.24 43.42
CA LYS A 216 5.74 2.01 42.17
C LYS A 216 4.39 2.72 42.07
N LYS A 217 3.30 2.12 42.56
CA LYS A 217 1.99 2.77 42.63
C LYS A 217 1.98 3.90 43.67
N LYS A 218 2.62 3.71 44.83
CA LYS A 218 2.77 4.76 45.84
C LYS A 218 3.56 5.94 45.29
N ASN A 219 4.74 5.71 44.72
CA ASN A 219 5.57 6.76 44.12
C ASN A 219 4.83 7.49 43.01
N LYS A 220 4.06 6.76 42.20
CA LYS A 220 3.22 7.38 41.18
C LYS A 220 2.16 8.29 41.79
N LYS A 221 1.46 7.89 42.86
CA LYS A 221 0.48 8.73 43.57
C LYS A 221 1.14 9.98 44.17
N GLN A 222 2.33 9.82 44.76
CA GLN A 222 3.10 10.93 45.33
C GLN A 222 3.57 11.93 44.25
N SER A 223 3.90 11.44 43.05
CA SER A 223 4.27 12.29 41.92
C SER A 223 3.09 13.07 41.29
N MET A 224 1.84 12.82 41.73
CA MET A 224 0.66 13.47 41.15
C MET A 224 0.39 14.80 41.85
N LYS A 225 0.50 15.88 41.09
CA LYS A 225 0.19 17.24 41.54
C LYS A 225 -1.28 17.32 41.97
N GLY A 226 -1.49 17.70 43.24
CA GLY A 226 -2.82 17.85 43.84
C GLY A 226 -3.68 16.58 43.86
N GLN A 227 -3.07 15.38 43.86
CA GLN A 227 -3.77 14.08 43.83
C GLN A 227 -4.69 13.87 42.60
N ILE A 228 -4.62 14.75 41.60
CA ILE A 228 -5.46 14.71 40.40
C ILE A 228 -4.69 14.05 39.27
N THR A 229 -5.29 13.04 38.63
CA THR A 229 -4.65 12.35 37.50
C THR A 229 -4.73 13.16 36.22
N PRO A 230 -3.63 13.48 35.54
CA PRO A 230 -3.71 14.21 34.27
C PRO A 230 -4.47 13.37 33.23
N LEU A 231 -5.41 14.00 32.51
CA LEU A 231 -6.21 13.35 31.48
C LEU A 231 -5.42 13.26 30.17
N THR A 232 -4.49 12.31 30.16
CA THR A 232 -3.54 12.11 29.05
C THR A 232 -3.81 10.81 28.27
N GLY A 233 -3.38 10.80 27.01
CA GLY A 233 -3.34 9.61 26.16
C GLY A 233 -4.31 9.61 24.97
N LYS A 234 -4.51 8.41 24.39
CA LYS A 234 -5.29 8.16 23.16
C LYS A 234 -6.46 7.18 23.37
N ASN A 235 -6.76 6.87 24.63
CA ASN A 235 -7.87 5.99 25.02
C ASN A 235 -9.13 6.82 25.26
N TYR A 236 -9.72 7.33 24.18
CA TYR A 236 -10.85 8.27 24.24
C TYR A 236 -12.03 7.75 25.06
N LYS A 237 -12.30 6.44 25.08
CA LYS A 237 -13.35 5.82 25.92
C LYS A 237 -13.06 5.97 27.42
N GLN A 238 -11.83 5.66 27.83
CA GLN A 238 -11.40 5.79 29.23
C GLN A 238 -11.31 7.25 29.66
N LEU A 239 -10.87 8.14 28.76
CA LEU A 239 -10.84 9.57 29.04
C LEU A 239 -12.26 10.10 29.22
N LEU A 240 -13.19 9.77 28.33
CA LEU A 240 -14.59 10.21 28.44
C LEU A 240 -15.21 9.75 29.76
N SER A 241 -15.08 8.48 30.12
CA SER A 241 -15.55 7.96 31.41
C SER A 241 -14.91 8.66 32.62
N ARG A 242 -13.65 9.09 32.53
CA ARG A 242 -13.01 9.86 33.59
C ARG A 242 -13.49 11.31 33.66
N VAL A 243 -13.78 11.94 32.51
CA VAL A 243 -14.38 13.29 32.51
C VAL A 243 -15.78 13.23 33.11
N GLU A 244 -16.61 12.28 32.66
CA GLU A 244 -17.97 12.06 33.17
C GLU A 244 -17.95 11.78 34.67
N ALA A 245 -17.04 10.92 35.15
CA ALA A 245 -16.89 10.66 36.58
C ALA A 245 -16.40 11.88 37.40
N ARG A 246 -15.65 12.80 36.80
CA ARG A 246 -15.25 14.06 37.46
C ARG A 246 -16.44 15.01 37.56
N LYS A 247 -17.19 15.18 36.47
CA LYS A 247 -18.38 16.03 36.46
C LYS A 247 -19.41 15.53 37.45
N ALA A 248 -19.71 14.23 37.46
CA ALA A 248 -20.63 13.63 38.42
C ALA A 248 -20.20 13.86 39.88
N LYS A 249 -18.90 13.78 40.17
CA LYS A 249 -18.38 14.09 41.53
C LYS A 249 -18.54 15.56 41.90
N LEU A 250 -18.30 16.47 40.95
CA LEU A 250 -18.50 17.91 41.18
C LEU A 250 -19.98 18.24 41.37
N GLU A 251 -20.86 17.61 40.60
CA GLU A 251 -22.32 17.77 40.71
C GLU A 251 -22.84 17.24 42.06
N GLN A 252 -22.41 16.04 42.47
CA GLN A 252 -22.72 15.49 43.81
C GLN A 252 -22.18 16.36 44.95
N LEU A 253 -21.01 17.00 44.76
CA LEU A 253 -20.48 17.93 45.75
C LEU A 253 -21.27 19.25 45.74
N ARG A 254 -21.69 19.73 44.58
CA ARG A 254 -22.46 20.97 44.44
C ARG A 254 -23.85 20.85 45.07
N GLU A 255 -24.48 19.68 44.96
CA GLU A 255 -25.76 19.38 45.60
C GLU A 255 -25.66 19.35 47.13
N LYS A 256 -24.50 18.95 47.68
CA LYS A 256 -24.27 18.90 49.13
C LYS A 256 -23.77 20.23 49.68
N ASP A 257 -22.69 20.74 49.10
CA ASP A 257 -21.90 21.89 49.56
C ASP A 257 -21.30 22.66 48.36
N GLU A 258 -21.89 23.80 48.00
CA GLU A 258 -21.38 24.61 46.88
C GLU A 258 -19.95 25.12 47.09
N GLY A 259 -19.58 25.48 48.32
CA GLY A 259 -18.24 26.00 48.64
C GLY A 259 -17.14 24.98 48.36
N LYS A 260 -17.32 23.74 48.84
CA LYS A 260 -16.37 22.64 48.59
C LYS A 260 -16.30 22.28 47.11
N ALA A 261 -17.41 22.39 46.38
CA ALA A 261 -17.41 22.18 44.93
C ALA A 261 -16.56 23.24 44.20
N ARG A 262 -16.70 24.52 44.55
CA ARG A 262 -15.89 25.62 43.97
C ARG A 262 -14.41 25.44 44.25
N GLU A 263 -14.04 25.11 45.49
CA GLU A 263 -12.64 24.81 45.83
C GLU A 263 -12.08 23.64 45.02
N MET A 264 -12.86 22.58 44.84
CA MET A 264 -12.45 21.41 44.05
C MET A 264 -12.29 21.76 42.57
N GLU A 265 -13.17 22.59 42.01
CA GLU A 265 -13.02 23.11 40.65
C GLU A 265 -11.77 23.97 40.48
N GLU A 266 -11.48 24.85 41.44
CA GLU A 266 -10.27 25.68 41.43
C GLU A 266 -9.02 24.82 41.54
N LYS A 267 -9.00 23.84 42.45
CA LYS A 267 -7.91 22.84 42.55
C LYS A 267 -7.71 22.11 41.21
N MET A 268 -8.78 21.73 40.52
CA MET A 268 -8.69 21.12 39.18
C MET A 268 -8.15 22.08 38.12
N LYS A 269 -8.60 23.34 38.11
CA LYS A 269 -8.13 24.37 37.17
C LYS A 269 -6.63 24.65 37.36
N TRP A 270 -6.19 24.86 38.59
CA TRP A 270 -4.79 25.12 38.93
C TRP A 270 -3.88 23.92 38.66
N THR A 271 -4.28 22.71 39.05
CA THR A 271 -3.50 21.49 38.72
C THR A 271 -3.40 21.25 37.22
N ASN A 272 -4.47 21.52 36.47
CA ASN A 272 -4.45 21.47 35.02
C ASN A 272 -3.48 22.49 34.40
N LEU A 273 -3.43 23.71 34.93
CA LEU A 273 -2.46 24.73 34.49
C LEU A 273 -1.02 24.28 34.78
N LEU A 274 -0.75 23.74 35.98
CA LEU A 274 0.57 23.23 36.35
C LEU A 274 1.04 22.09 35.42
N TYR A 275 0.13 21.18 35.06
CA TYR A 275 0.44 20.11 34.13
C TYR A 275 0.62 20.59 32.69
N LYS A 276 -0.14 21.60 32.25
CA LYS A 276 0.08 22.25 30.94
C LYS A 276 1.43 22.96 30.89
N ALA A 277 1.83 23.63 31.97
CA ALA A 277 3.14 24.27 32.10
C ALA A 277 4.30 23.25 32.08
N GLU A 278 4.11 22.07 32.67
CA GLU A 278 5.05 20.94 32.57
C GLU A 278 5.12 20.35 31.14
N GLY A 279 4.23 20.76 30.24
CA GLY A 279 4.16 20.29 28.85
C GLY A 279 3.28 19.06 28.64
N ILE A 280 2.51 18.63 29.66
CA ILE A 280 1.58 17.52 29.56
C ILE A 280 0.33 17.96 28.79
N LYS A 281 0.04 17.27 27.68
CA LYS A 281 -1.16 17.52 26.86
C LYS A 281 -2.42 16.93 27.50
N ILE A 282 -3.12 17.76 28.26
CA ILE A 282 -4.38 17.45 28.92
C ILE A 282 -5.54 17.50 27.91
N LYS A 283 -6.46 16.53 27.98
CA LYS A 283 -7.61 16.39 27.06
C LYS A 283 -8.90 16.20 27.85
N ASP A 284 -9.47 17.31 28.27
CA ASP A 284 -10.62 17.32 29.19
C ASP A 284 -11.95 17.59 28.47
N ASP A 285 -11.90 18.05 27.22
CA ASP A 285 -13.10 18.43 26.45
C ASP A 285 -13.88 17.20 25.97
N GLU A 286 -15.09 17.02 26.48
CA GLU A 286 -15.95 15.86 26.16
C GLU A 286 -16.31 15.79 24.68
N GLU A 287 -16.68 16.91 24.07
CA GLU A 287 -17.05 16.97 22.66
C GLU A 287 -15.89 16.58 21.74
N MET A 288 -14.68 17.06 22.06
CA MET A 288 -13.48 16.71 21.32
C MET A 288 -13.10 15.24 21.52
N LEU A 289 -13.31 14.68 22.72
CA LEU A 289 -13.12 13.25 22.99
C LEU A 289 -14.13 12.39 22.23
N ARG A 290 -15.41 12.76 22.21
CA ARG A 290 -16.48 12.10 21.45
C ARG A 290 -16.21 12.16 19.94
N SER A 291 -15.84 13.32 19.40
CA SER A 291 -15.49 13.45 17.98
C SER A 291 -14.23 12.65 17.60
N SER A 292 -13.23 12.60 18.48
CA SER A 292 -12.03 11.78 18.31
C SER A 292 -12.33 10.28 18.32
N LEU A 293 -13.26 9.86 19.17
CA LEU A 293 -13.77 8.49 19.21
C LEU A 293 -14.48 8.15 17.90
N LYS A 294 -15.41 9.00 17.44
CA LYS A 294 -16.10 8.83 16.13
C LYS A 294 -15.11 8.75 14.97
N LYS A 295 -14.08 9.62 14.92
CA LYS A 295 -13.01 9.57 13.91
C LYS A 295 -12.23 8.25 13.95
N LYS A 296 -11.94 7.72 15.15
CA LYS A 296 -11.24 6.44 15.34
C LYS A 296 -12.10 5.27 14.84
N GLU A 297 -13.39 5.29 15.10
CA GLU A 297 -14.35 4.28 14.64
C GLU A 297 -14.52 4.34 13.12
N LYS A 298 -14.69 5.53 12.53
CA LYS A 298 -14.73 5.72 11.08
C LYS A 298 -13.48 5.15 10.38
N ARG A 299 -12.29 5.35 10.95
CA ARG A 299 -11.05 4.77 10.41
C ARG A 299 -11.05 3.23 10.50
N ARG A 300 -11.60 2.66 11.58
CA ARG A 300 -11.73 1.21 11.73
C ARG A 300 -12.72 0.62 10.73
N THR A 301 -13.88 1.25 10.54
CA THR A 301 -14.89 0.80 9.59
C THR A 301 -14.37 0.88 8.16
N GLN A 302 -13.68 1.97 7.79
CA GLN A 302 -13.03 2.09 6.48
C GLN A 302 -12.00 0.98 6.24
N ARG A 303 -11.15 0.68 7.24
CA ARG A 303 -10.19 -0.43 7.15
C ARG A 303 -10.89 -1.78 6.99
N LYS A 304 -11.97 -2.02 7.74
CA LYS A 304 -12.79 -3.24 7.63
C LYS A 304 -13.38 -3.36 6.21
N LYS A 305 -13.99 -2.30 5.68
CA LYS A 305 -14.53 -2.26 4.31
C LYS A 305 -13.46 -2.55 3.26
N GLN A 306 -12.29 -1.90 3.38
CA GLN A 306 -11.17 -2.14 2.45
C GLN A 306 -10.68 -3.59 2.51
N TRP A 307 -10.63 -4.19 3.69
CA TRP A 307 -10.23 -5.59 3.83
C TRP A 307 -11.28 -6.54 3.25
N ASN A 308 -12.56 -6.30 3.51
CA ASN A 308 -13.67 -7.07 2.96
C ASN A 308 -13.69 -7.01 1.43
N SER A 309 -13.57 -5.81 0.85
CA SER A 309 -13.50 -5.61 -0.61
C SER A 309 -12.30 -6.36 -1.22
N ARG A 310 -11.15 -6.39 -0.52
CA ARG A 310 -9.99 -7.19 -0.98
C ARG A 310 -10.28 -8.69 -0.95
N SER A 311 -10.93 -9.20 0.10
CA SER A 311 -11.31 -10.62 0.15
C SER A 311 -12.35 -10.97 -0.92
N GLU A 312 -13.35 -10.13 -1.12
CA GLU A 312 -14.38 -10.28 -2.17
C GLU A 312 -13.72 -10.31 -3.54
N THR A 313 -12.84 -9.35 -3.85
CA THR A 313 -12.10 -9.31 -5.12
C THR A 313 -11.27 -10.59 -5.37
N ILE A 314 -10.69 -11.19 -4.32
CA ILE A 314 -9.94 -12.44 -4.44
C ILE A 314 -10.88 -13.60 -4.77
N ILE A 315 -12.01 -13.69 -4.07
CA ILE A 315 -13.03 -14.71 -4.30
C ILE A 315 -13.60 -14.59 -5.71
N GLU A 316 -13.98 -13.40 -6.14
CA GLU A 316 -14.47 -13.11 -7.49
C GLU A 316 -13.46 -13.53 -8.56
N LYS A 317 -12.17 -13.20 -8.38
CA LYS A 317 -11.11 -13.63 -9.31
C LYS A 317 -10.96 -15.15 -9.36
N MET A 318 -11.11 -15.83 -8.22
CA MET A 318 -11.06 -17.29 -8.16
C MET A 318 -12.27 -17.90 -8.88
N GLN A 319 -13.48 -17.39 -8.62
CA GLN A 319 -14.71 -17.82 -9.28
C GLN A 319 -14.64 -17.58 -10.78
N HIS A 320 -14.22 -16.39 -11.22
CA HIS A 320 -14.06 -16.06 -12.63
C HIS A 320 -13.11 -17.02 -13.37
N ARG A 321 -12.01 -17.43 -12.73
CA ARG A 321 -11.09 -18.43 -13.29
C ARG A 321 -11.77 -19.80 -13.42
N GLN A 322 -12.52 -20.22 -12.41
CA GLN A 322 -13.26 -21.48 -12.44
C GLN A 322 -14.37 -21.45 -13.50
N ASP A 323 -15.12 -20.36 -13.61
CA ASP A 323 -16.19 -20.21 -14.60
C ASP A 323 -15.63 -20.16 -16.02
N LYS A 324 -14.50 -19.49 -16.24
CA LYS A 324 -13.79 -19.54 -17.52
C LYS A 324 -13.38 -20.96 -17.87
N ARG A 325 -12.86 -21.73 -16.91
CA ARG A 325 -12.52 -23.15 -17.10
C ARG A 325 -13.76 -23.99 -17.45
N LYS A 326 -14.86 -23.83 -16.70
CA LYS A 326 -16.13 -24.52 -16.96
C LYS A 326 -16.68 -24.22 -18.35
N LYS A 327 -16.72 -22.94 -18.74
CA LYS A 327 -17.15 -22.49 -20.07
C LYS A 327 -16.28 -23.07 -21.17
N ASN A 328 -14.95 -23.10 -21.00
CA ASN A 328 -14.05 -23.68 -21.99
C ASN A 328 -14.23 -25.20 -22.13
N ILE A 329 -14.43 -25.92 -21.02
CA ILE A 329 -14.73 -27.36 -21.03
C ILE A 329 -16.06 -27.63 -21.74
N GLN A 330 -17.10 -26.86 -21.43
CA GLN A 330 -18.40 -26.97 -22.10
C GLN A 330 -18.28 -26.70 -23.61
N LYS A 331 -17.58 -25.63 -24.00
CA LYS A 331 -17.31 -25.35 -25.42
C LYS A 331 -16.59 -26.51 -26.11
N HIS A 332 -15.58 -27.10 -25.48
CA HIS A 332 -14.87 -28.24 -26.05
C HIS A 332 -15.74 -29.49 -26.16
N LYS A 333 -16.61 -29.76 -25.17
CA LYS A 333 -17.61 -30.83 -25.25
C LYS A 333 -18.59 -30.60 -26.40
N ASN A 334 -19.10 -29.38 -26.55
CA ASN A 334 -20.02 -29.02 -27.62
C ASN A 334 -19.35 -29.15 -28.99
N VAL A 335 -18.13 -28.63 -29.17
CA VAL A 335 -17.36 -28.79 -30.42
C VAL A 335 -17.13 -30.27 -30.76
N LYS A 336 -16.83 -31.12 -29.77
CA LYS A 336 -16.72 -32.57 -29.99
C LYS A 336 -18.04 -33.18 -30.45
N MET A 337 -19.16 -32.79 -29.85
CA MET A 337 -20.50 -33.25 -30.25
C MET A 337 -20.85 -32.78 -31.67
N GLU A 338 -20.65 -31.50 -31.98
CA GLU A 338 -20.88 -30.93 -33.30
C GLU A 338 -19.99 -31.58 -34.37
N ASN A 339 -18.72 -31.83 -34.08
CA ASN A 339 -17.82 -32.56 -34.99
C ASN A 339 -18.31 -33.99 -35.25
N LYS A 340 -18.85 -34.68 -34.24
CA LYS A 340 -19.47 -36.01 -34.42
C LYS A 340 -20.72 -35.92 -35.30
N LYS A 341 -21.60 -34.94 -35.06
CA LYS A 341 -22.79 -34.69 -35.88
C LYS A 341 -22.41 -34.39 -37.33
N ASN A 342 -21.45 -33.49 -37.56
CA ASN A 342 -20.95 -33.14 -38.89
C ASN A 342 -20.33 -34.34 -39.62
N ARG A 343 -19.59 -35.21 -38.91
CA ARG A 343 -19.08 -36.46 -39.49
C ARG A 343 -20.21 -37.42 -39.89
N ALA A 344 -21.29 -37.49 -39.11
CA ALA A 344 -22.45 -38.31 -39.45
C ALA A 344 -23.17 -37.77 -40.70
N ARG A 345 -23.38 -36.46 -40.77
CA ARG A 345 -23.96 -35.77 -41.95
C ARG A 345 -23.12 -35.99 -43.21
N LYS A 346 -21.79 -35.85 -43.12
CA LYS A 346 -20.87 -36.13 -44.24
C LYS A 346 -20.94 -37.58 -44.74
N LYS A 347 -21.33 -38.52 -43.87
CA LYS A 347 -21.57 -39.93 -44.23
C LYS A 347 -23.01 -40.20 -44.70
N GLY A 348 -23.81 -39.16 -44.94
CA GLY A 348 -25.20 -39.28 -45.40
C GLY A 348 -26.21 -39.66 -44.30
N ARG A 349 -25.83 -39.69 -43.02
CA ARG A 349 -26.76 -40.00 -41.93
C ARG A 349 -27.58 -38.77 -41.55
N VAL A 350 -28.90 -38.88 -41.64
CA VAL A 350 -29.84 -37.83 -41.22
C VAL A 350 -29.99 -37.86 -39.70
N LEU A 351 -29.78 -36.72 -39.03
CA LEU A 351 -29.92 -36.61 -37.58
C LEU A 351 -31.35 -36.15 -37.21
N PRO A 352 -31.88 -36.52 -36.02
CA PRO A 352 -33.20 -36.07 -35.57
C PRO A 352 -33.35 -34.54 -35.51
N GLU A 353 -32.25 -33.81 -35.30
CA GLU A 353 -32.23 -32.33 -35.34
C GLU A 353 -32.46 -31.77 -36.75
N ASP A 354 -32.07 -32.49 -37.80
CA ASP A 354 -32.25 -32.08 -39.18
C ASP A 354 -33.70 -32.33 -39.64
N LEU A 355 -34.31 -33.43 -39.16
CA LEU A 355 -35.74 -33.69 -39.37
C LEU A 355 -36.62 -32.61 -38.73
N LYS A 356 -36.28 -32.17 -37.50
CA LYS A 356 -36.97 -31.07 -36.83
C LYS A 356 -36.78 -29.71 -37.49
N LYS A 357 -35.69 -29.51 -38.24
CA LYS A 357 -35.44 -28.29 -39.02
C LYS A 357 -36.14 -28.31 -40.38
N ALA A 358 -36.44 -29.48 -40.91
CA ALA A 358 -37.15 -29.65 -42.17
C ALA A 358 -38.68 -29.68 -41.98
N SER A 359 -39.17 -29.91 -40.76
CA SER A 359 -40.60 -29.85 -40.41
C SER A 359 -41.09 -28.46 -40.01
N VAL A 360 -40.21 -27.46 -39.99
CA VAL A 360 -40.49 -26.03 -39.82
C VAL A 360 -40.21 -25.36 -41.14
#